data_AF-A0AAU5N0K8-F1
#
_entry.id   AF-A0AAU5N0K8-F1
#
_cell.length_a   1.000
_cell.length_b   1.000
_cell.length_c   1.000
_cell.angle_alpha   90.00
_cell.angle_beta   90.00
_cell.angle_gamma   90.00
#
_symmetry.space_group_name_H-M   'P 1'
#
loop_
_entity.id
_entity.type
_entity.pdbx_description
1 polymer ?
#
loop_
_entity_poly.entity_id
_entity_poly.type
_entity_poly.pdbx_seq_one_letter_code
_entity_poly.pdbx_strand_id
1 'polypeptide(L)'
;MPQFHDRLPTLMGALPTAVLADPDRLHELGAHILLLGVGHNRNSFLHYAESLIANHRRKLRRFPYVVDGERVWVEVPDVGDDNGRHFPGVGAEAEEAGLVRVRVIGAAECRLMESRPFIEFAARRLRERLAGEGRGVTGGEAEA
;
A
#
# COMPACT_ATOMS: atom_id res chain seq x y z
N MET A 1 -30.78 -17.42 -3.25
CA MET A 1 -30.45 -16.00 -3.05
C MET A 1 -29.40 -15.91 -1.95
N PRO A 2 -28.10 -15.77 -2.24
CA PRO A 2 -27.20 -15.23 -1.24
C PRO A 2 -27.28 -13.71 -1.27
N GLN A 3 -27.46 -13.14 -0.09
CA GLN A 3 -27.57 -11.72 0.20
C GLN A 3 -26.15 -11.13 0.20
N PHE A 4 -25.90 -10.10 -0.62
CA PHE A 4 -24.69 -9.29 -0.55
C PHE A 4 -24.73 -8.48 0.75
N HIS A 5 -23.62 -8.48 1.49
CA HIS A 5 -23.47 -7.65 2.69
C HIS A 5 -22.64 -6.41 2.33
N ASP A 6 -23.18 -5.24 2.67
CA ASP A 6 -22.53 -3.94 2.51
C ASP A 6 -21.22 -3.89 3.30
N ARG A 7 -20.10 -4.13 2.63
CA ARG A 7 -18.81 -3.53 2.98
C ARG A 7 -18.11 -3.12 1.69
N LEU A 8 -17.88 -1.81 1.60
CA LEU A 8 -17.16 -1.13 0.53
C LEU A 8 -15.84 -1.84 0.18
N PRO A 9 -15.32 -1.68 -1.05
CA PRO A 9 -13.96 -2.10 -1.37
C PRO A 9 -13.00 -1.56 -0.32
N THR A 10 -12.05 -2.40 0.12
CA THR A 10 -10.99 -1.97 1.04
C THR A 10 -10.27 -0.76 0.45
N LEU A 11 -9.61 0.04 1.30
CA LEU A 11 -8.94 1.30 0.91
C LEU A 11 -7.88 1.13 -0.20
N MET A 12 -7.53 -0.12 -0.51
CA MET A 12 -6.63 -0.54 -1.58
C MET A 12 -7.37 -1.32 -2.68
N GLY A 13 -8.59 -0.89 -3.03
CA GLY A 13 -9.32 -1.31 -4.23
C GLY A 13 -9.58 -2.82 -4.38
N ALA A 14 -9.44 -3.63 -3.33
CA ALA A 14 -9.70 -5.05 -3.42
C ALA A 14 -11.21 -5.30 -3.25
N LEU A 15 -11.81 -5.90 -4.26
CA LEU A 15 -13.15 -6.46 -4.13
C LEU A 15 -13.08 -7.68 -3.19
N PRO A 16 -14.09 -7.93 -2.34
CA PRO A 16 -14.03 -8.94 -1.28
C PRO A 16 -13.64 -10.36 -1.75
N THR A 17 -13.85 -10.66 -3.04
CA THR A 17 -13.56 -11.94 -3.69
C THR A 17 -12.21 -11.98 -4.42
N ALA A 18 -11.53 -10.85 -4.60
CA ALA A 18 -10.20 -10.81 -5.19
C ALA A 18 -9.15 -11.15 -4.11
N VAL A 19 -9.00 -12.44 -3.80
CA VAL A 19 -7.87 -12.96 -3.02
C VAL A 19 -6.61 -12.91 -3.89
N LEU A 20 -6.11 -11.71 -4.16
CA LEU A 20 -4.78 -11.47 -4.65
C LEU A 20 -4.12 -10.48 -3.69
N ALA A 21 -3.50 -11.07 -2.66
CA ALA A 21 -2.69 -10.44 -1.62
C ALA A 21 -3.37 -9.25 -0.93
N ASP A 22 -4.08 -9.54 0.17
CA ASP A 22 -4.41 -8.53 1.17
C ASP A 22 -3.16 -8.24 2.02
N PRO A 23 -2.50 -7.07 1.86
CA PRO A 23 -1.29 -6.76 2.60
C PRO A 23 -1.56 -6.60 4.09
N ASP A 24 -2.80 -6.23 4.48
CA ASP A 24 -3.24 -6.21 5.88
C ASP A 24 -3.10 -7.61 6.48
N ARG A 25 -3.72 -8.62 5.86
CA ARG A 25 -3.64 -10.00 6.34
C ARG A 25 -2.21 -10.54 6.39
N LEU A 26 -1.38 -10.22 5.40
CA LEU A 26 0.03 -10.62 5.40
C LEU A 26 0.80 -9.95 6.55
N HIS A 27 0.51 -8.68 6.82
CA HIS A 27 1.08 -7.95 7.95
C HIS A 27 0.65 -8.52 9.30
N GLU A 28 -0.63 -8.84 9.47
CA GLU A 28 -1.17 -9.51 10.66
C GLU A 28 -0.48 -10.85 10.94
N LEU A 29 -0.18 -11.62 9.89
CA LEU A 29 0.53 -12.90 10.00
C LEU A 29 2.04 -12.77 10.23
N GLY A 30 2.60 -11.55 10.25
CA GLY A 30 4.03 -11.34 10.42
C GLY A 30 4.84 -11.80 9.20
N ALA A 31 4.30 -11.61 8.00
CA ALA A 31 4.97 -12.00 6.76
C ALA A 31 6.32 -11.30 6.56
N HIS A 32 7.16 -11.91 5.73
CA HIS A 32 8.37 -11.29 5.20
C HIS A 32 8.11 -10.69 3.82
N ILE A 33 8.75 -9.57 3.53
CA ILE A 33 8.71 -8.91 2.22
C ILE A 33 10.06 -9.12 1.56
N LEU A 34 10.05 -9.68 0.36
CA LEU A 34 11.25 -9.88 -0.47
C LEU A 34 11.13 -9.05 -1.75
N LEU A 35 12.09 -8.16 -1.96
CA LEU A 35 12.30 -7.49 -3.24
C LEU A 35 13.45 -8.20 -3.95
N LEU A 36 13.16 -8.81 -5.11
CA LEU A 36 14.12 -9.58 -5.89
C LEU A 36 14.52 -8.79 -7.15
N GLY A 37 15.72 -8.20 -7.15
CA GLY A 37 16.21 -7.41 -8.29
C GLY A 37 15.48 -6.08 -8.51
N VAL A 38 14.71 -5.62 -7.52
CA VAL A 38 13.97 -4.35 -7.56
C VAL A 38 14.21 -3.54 -6.29
N GLY A 39 14.09 -2.23 -6.41
CA GLY A 39 14.16 -1.30 -5.30
C GLY A 39 12.80 -1.03 -4.66
N HIS A 40 12.80 -0.14 -3.66
CA HIS A 40 11.60 0.24 -2.92
C HIS A 40 10.55 0.99 -3.76
N ASN A 41 10.90 1.52 -4.94
CA ASN A 41 9.94 2.05 -5.91
C ASN A 41 8.96 0.99 -6.46
N ARG A 42 9.24 -0.30 -6.26
CA ARG A 42 8.35 -1.43 -6.62
C ARG A 42 7.82 -2.18 -5.41
N ASN A 43 7.91 -1.60 -4.20
CA ASN A 43 7.45 -2.25 -2.98
C ASN A 43 5.99 -1.89 -2.69
N SER A 44 5.05 -2.78 -3.02
CA SER A 44 3.61 -2.58 -2.77
C SER A 44 3.25 -2.43 -1.29
N PHE A 45 4.08 -2.94 -0.36
CA PHE A 45 3.85 -2.73 1.07
C PHE A 45 4.06 -1.28 1.51
N LEU A 46 4.74 -0.44 0.71
CA LEU A 46 4.80 1.00 0.98
C LEU A 46 3.49 1.72 0.63
N HIS A 47 2.75 1.25 -0.38
CA HIS A 47 1.37 1.71 -0.62
C HIS A 47 0.45 1.30 0.53
N TYR A 48 0.64 0.09 1.05
CA TYR A 48 -0.07 -0.36 2.24
C TYR A 48 0.23 0.54 3.45
N ALA A 49 1.51 0.77 3.78
CA ALA A 49 1.90 1.67 4.86
C ALA A 49 1.33 3.08 4.70
N GLU A 50 1.26 3.59 3.46
CA GLU A 50 0.65 4.87 3.16
C GLU A 50 -0.88 4.86 3.38
N SER A 51 -1.60 3.79 3.06
CA SER A 51 -3.05 3.74 3.33
C SER A 51 -3.41 3.84 4.83
N LEU A 52 -2.46 3.54 5.73
CA LEU A 52 -2.63 3.62 7.18
C LEU A 52 -2.49 5.04 7.75
N ILE A 53 -2.09 6.03 6.96
CA ILE A 53 -1.91 7.42 7.42
C ILE A 53 -3.04 8.33 6.94
N ALA A 54 -3.48 9.25 7.80
CA ALA A 54 -4.66 10.09 7.52
C ALA A 54 -4.51 11.00 6.30
N ASN A 55 -3.31 11.55 6.07
CA ASN A 55 -2.99 12.50 5.01
C ASN A 55 -2.34 11.84 3.77
N HIS A 56 -2.62 10.56 3.52
CA HIS A 56 -2.10 9.84 2.36
C HIS A 56 -2.53 10.47 1.02
N ARG A 57 -1.75 10.20 -0.02
CA ARG A 57 -2.14 10.54 -1.39
C ARG A 57 -3.33 9.68 -1.79
N ARG A 58 -4.31 10.28 -2.47
CA ARG A 58 -5.52 9.59 -2.97
C ARG A 58 -5.60 9.69 -4.49
N LYS A 59 -6.16 8.68 -5.11
CA LYS A 59 -6.55 8.69 -6.53
C LYS A 59 -7.89 7.98 -6.69
N LEU A 60 -8.53 8.17 -7.84
CA LEU A 60 -9.66 7.36 -8.26
C LEU A 60 -9.13 6.30 -9.22
N ARG A 61 -9.39 5.03 -8.89
CA ARG A 61 -9.08 3.90 -9.75
C ARG A 61 -10.35 3.50 -10.48
N ARG A 62 -10.27 3.47 -11.82
CA ARG A 62 -11.36 3.01 -12.68
C ARG A 62 -10.97 1.72 -13.39
N PHE A 63 -11.78 0.68 -13.25
CA PHE A 63 -11.50 -0.63 -13.85
C PHE A 63 -12.80 -1.36 -14.22
N PRO A 64 -12.76 -2.25 -15.22
CA PRO A 64 -13.92 -3.05 -15.57
C PRO A 64 -14.15 -4.16 -14.53
N TYR A 65 -15.39 -4.39 -14.16
CA TYR A 65 -15.81 -5.48 -13.28
C TYR A 65 -17.05 -6.18 -13.84
N VAL A 66 -17.29 -7.42 -13.41
CA VAL A 66 -18.48 -8.19 -13.83
C VAL A 66 -19.47 -8.21 -12.68
N VAL A 67 -20.67 -7.68 -12.92
CA VAL A 67 -21.81 -7.72 -12.00
C VAL A 67 -22.95 -8.42 -12.72
N ASP A 68 -23.45 -9.52 -12.14
CA ASP A 68 -24.54 -10.33 -12.71
C ASP A 68 -24.32 -10.76 -14.17
N GLY A 69 -23.07 -11.04 -14.54
CA GLY A 69 -22.70 -11.47 -15.90
C GLY A 69 -22.44 -10.34 -16.89
N GLU A 70 -22.66 -9.08 -16.50
CA GLU A 70 -22.42 -7.91 -17.36
C GLU A 70 -21.16 -7.15 -16.96
N ARG A 71 -20.40 -6.68 -17.96
CA ARG A 71 -19.21 -5.86 -17.74
C ARG A 71 -19.61 -4.40 -17.48
N VAL A 72 -19.33 -3.93 -16.28
CA VAL A 72 -19.52 -2.54 -15.84
C VAL A 72 -18.18 -1.86 -15.57
N TRP A 73 -18.12 -0.54 -15.69
CA TRP A 73 -16.96 0.24 -15.25
C TRP A 73 -17.20 0.72 -13.82
N VAL A 74 -16.33 0.32 -12.90
CA VAL A 74 -16.38 0.71 -11.50
C VAL A 74 -15.30 1.74 -11.24
N GLU A 75 -15.62 2.73 -10.41
CA GLU A 75 -14.67 3.72 -9.90
C GLU A 75 -14.63 3.65 -8.38
N VAL A 76 -13.43 3.55 -7.82
CA VAL A 76 -13.22 3.46 -6.36
C VAL A 76 -12.08 4.39 -5.93
N PRO A 77 -12.15 4.99 -4.73
CA PRO A 77 -10.99 5.61 -4.10
C PRO A 77 -9.88 4.58 -3.88
N ASP A 78 -8.63 5.00 -4.08
CA ASP A 78 -7.43 4.18 -3.92
C ASP A 78 -6.26 5.05 -3.41
N VAL A 79 -5.23 4.41 -2.88
CA VAL A 79 -3.99 5.08 -2.50
C VAL A 79 -3.27 5.60 -3.75
N GLY A 80 -2.75 6.82 -3.64
CA GLY A 80 -2.08 7.53 -4.73
C GLY A 80 -0.77 6.87 -5.14
N ASP A 81 -0.36 7.14 -6.38
CA ASP A 81 0.91 6.64 -6.92
C ASP A 81 2.09 7.42 -6.32
N ASP A 82 3.15 6.70 -5.93
CA ASP A 82 4.34 7.34 -5.41
C ASP A 82 5.21 7.98 -6.50
N ASN A 83 5.25 7.36 -7.68
CA ASN A 83 6.09 7.76 -8.81
C ASN A 83 7.58 7.96 -8.44
N GLY A 84 8.07 7.23 -7.43
CA GLY A 84 9.45 7.28 -6.97
C GLY A 84 9.79 8.49 -6.07
N ARG A 85 8.79 9.25 -5.62
CA ARG A 85 9.00 10.49 -4.85
C ARG A 85 9.42 10.24 -3.40
N HIS A 86 8.80 9.27 -2.73
CA HIS A 86 9.07 9.00 -1.31
C HIS A 86 9.53 7.57 -1.07
N PHE A 87 9.05 6.60 -1.84
CA PHE A 87 9.29 5.19 -1.54
C PHE A 87 10.77 4.81 -1.59
N PRO A 88 11.59 5.26 -2.57
CA PRO A 88 13.03 5.03 -2.54
C PRO A 88 13.70 5.59 -1.28
N GLY A 89 13.33 6.81 -0.88
CA GLY A 89 13.90 7.47 0.30
C GLY A 89 13.52 6.78 1.60
N VAL A 90 12.24 6.44 1.78
CA VAL A 90 11.77 5.68 2.96
C VAL A 90 12.43 4.30 3.03
N GLY A 91 12.60 3.64 1.88
CA GLY A 91 13.33 2.38 1.78
C GLY A 91 14.79 2.48 2.22
N ALA A 92 15.52 3.47 1.70
CA ALA A 92 16.91 3.72 2.06
C ALA A 92 17.07 3.99 3.56
N GLU A 93 16.19 4.79 4.15
CA GLU A 93 16.22 5.03 5.59
C GLU A 93 15.91 3.77 6.41
N ALA A 94 15.06 2.87 5.91
CA ALA A 94 14.81 1.58 6.56
C ALA A 94 16.03 0.65 6.48
N GLU A 95 16.78 0.70 5.37
CA GLU A 95 18.07 0.02 5.24
C GLU A 95 19.09 0.57 6.26
N GLU A 96 19.21 1.89 6.38
CA GLU A 96 20.09 2.56 7.37
C GLU A 96 19.69 2.24 8.81
N ALA A 97 18.39 2.12 9.08
CA ALA A 97 17.85 1.72 10.39
C ALA A 97 18.02 0.22 10.71
N GLY A 98 18.59 -0.58 9.78
CA GLY A 98 18.83 -2.01 9.98
C GLY A 98 17.58 -2.89 9.86
N LEU A 99 16.47 -2.36 9.32
CA LEU A 99 15.21 -3.09 9.12
C LEU A 99 15.23 -3.97 7.86
N VAL A 100 16.19 -3.75 6.98
CA VAL A 100 16.30 -4.43 5.68
C VAL A 100 17.62 -5.16 5.57
N ARG A 101 17.55 -6.45 5.25
CA ARG A 101 18.72 -7.27 4.92
C ARG A 101 18.95 -7.25 3.42
N VAL A 102 20.08 -6.72 2.97
CA VAL A 102 20.47 -6.68 1.55
C VAL A 102 21.45 -7.82 1.24
N ARG A 103 21.15 -8.63 0.23
CA ARG A 103 22.00 -9.74 -0.26
C ARG A 103 21.88 -9.89 -1.76
N VAL A 104 22.83 -10.58 -2.38
CA VAL A 104 22.76 -10.93 -3.81
C VAL A 104 22.28 -12.37 -3.97
N ILE A 105 21.30 -12.60 -4.85
CA ILE A 105 20.84 -13.93 -5.28
C ILE A 105 21.07 -14.03 -6.80
N GLY A 106 21.99 -14.88 -7.22
CA GLY A 106 22.47 -14.90 -8.60
C GLY A 106 23.17 -13.57 -8.96
N ALA A 107 22.60 -12.82 -9.90
CA ALA A 107 23.05 -11.47 -10.26
C ALA A 107 22.13 -10.36 -9.73
N ALA A 108 21.09 -10.71 -8.95
CA ALA A 108 20.08 -9.76 -8.48
C ALA A 108 20.39 -9.30 -7.04
N GLU A 109 20.46 -7.99 -6.83
CA GLU A 109 20.40 -7.42 -5.49
C GLU A 109 18.99 -7.60 -4.91
N CYS A 110 18.93 -8.13 -3.69
CA CYS A 110 17.70 -8.53 -3.02
C CYS A 110 17.61 -7.89 -1.65
N ARG A 111 16.39 -7.50 -1.26
CA ARG A 111 16.09 -6.87 0.03
C ARG A 111 15.04 -7.72 0.75
N LEU A 112 15.36 -8.17 1.96
CA LEU A 112 14.45 -8.94 2.81
C LEU A 112 14.18 -8.17 4.10
N MET A 113 12.90 -8.00 4.44
CA MET A 113 12.46 -7.27 5.63
C MET A 113 11.23 -7.95 6.27
N GLU A 114 11.07 -7.79 7.57
CA GLU A 114 9.87 -8.24 8.29
C GLU A 114 8.77 -7.19 8.12
N SER A 115 7.56 -7.63 7.76
CA SER A 115 6.46 -6.71 7.42
C SER A 115 6.10 -5.79 8.59
N ARG A 116 6.01 -6.33 9.81
CA ARG A 116 5.56 -5.54 10.98
C ARG A 116 6.42 -4.31 11.28
N PRO A 117 7.73 -4.46 11.60
CA PRO A 117 8.57 -3.31 11.90
C PRO A 117 8.78 -2.41 10.67
N PHE A 118 8.80 -2.97 9.47
CA PHE A 118 8.95 -2.19 8.23
C PHE A 118 7.74 -1.28 7.98
N ILE A 119 6.51 -1.79 8.13
CA ILE A 119 5.28 -1.02 7.92
C ILE A 119 5.13 0.09 8.95
N GLU A 120 5.39 -0.21 10.24
CA GLU A 120 5.36 0.81 11.29
C GLU A 120 6.34 1.95 11.01
N PHE A 121 7.57 1.60 10.64
CA PHE A 121 8.60 2.56 10.26
C PHE A 121 8.17 3.39 9.03
N ALA A 122 7.71 2.72 7.97
CA ALA A 122 7.34 3.36 6.72
C ALA A 122 6.15 4.31 6.89
N ALA A 123 5.11 3.91 7.61
CA ALA A 123 3.93 4.74 7.86
C ALA A 123 4.32 6.04 8.59
N ARG A 124 5.18 5.94 9.61
CA ARG A 124 5.70 7.10 10.32
C ARG A 124 6.48 8.04 9.39
N ARG A 125 7.42 7.52 8.60
CA ARG A 125 8.25 8.34 7.69
C ARG A 125 7.45 8.96 6.56
N LEU A 126 6.47 8.25 6.01
CA LEU A 126 5.56 8.78 5.00
C LEU A 126 4.71 9.92 5.57
N ARG A 127 4.20 9.78 6.80
CA ARG A 127 3.45 10.85 7.47
C ARG A 127 4.28 12.12 7.61
N GLU A 128 5.52 11.99 8.06
CA GLU A 128 6.46 13.11 8.22
C GLU A 128 6.78 13.78 6.87
N ARG A 129 7.07 12.98 5.84
CA ARG A 129 7.39 13.48 4.50
C ARG A 129 6.19 14.19 3.85
N LEU A 130 5.00 13.61 3.91
CA LEU A 130 3.78 14.20 3.32
C LEU A 130 3.30 15.45 4.06
N ALA A 131 3.48 15.52 5.39
CA ALA A 131 3.20 16.73 6.16
C ALA A 131 4.08 17.91 5.69
N GLY A 132 5.36 17.64 5.37
CA GLY A 132 6.28 18.62 4.78
C GLY A 132 5.87 19.15 3.40
N GLU A 133 4.95 18.48 2.70
CA GLU A 133 4.42 18.92 1.40
C GLU A 133 3.16 19.78 1.51
N GLY A 134 2.75 20.12 2.73
CA GLY A 134 1.50 20.86 2.97
C GLY A 134 0.24 20.00 2.78
N ARG A 135 0.35 18.67 2.71
CA ARG A 135 -0.81 17.77 2.78
C ARG A 135 -1.31 17.70 4.22
N GLY A 136 -2.17 18.65 4.58
CA GLY A 136 -2.90 18.65 5.84
C GLY A 136 -3.86 17.46 5.95
N VAL A 137 -4.26 17.12 7.17
CA VAL A 137 -5.34 16.14 7.41
C VAL A 137 -6.64 16.79 6.95
N THR A 138 -7.12 16.44 5.77
CA THR A 138 -8.49 16.79 5.38
C THR A 138 -9.44 15.91 6.18
N GLY A 139 -10.05 16.47 7.22
CA GLY A 139 -11.17 15.85 7.92
C GLY A 139 -12.27 15.55 6.92
N GLY A 140 -12.56 14.27 6.71
CA GLY A 140 -13.69 13.83 5.91
C GLY A 140 -14.95 13.88 6.77
N GLU A 141 -15.55 15.05 6.94
CA GLU A 141 -16.98 15.13 7.21
C GLU A 141 -17.68 14.92 5.87
N ALA A 142 -18.09 13.68 5.60
CA ALA A 142 -19.13 13.41 4.63
C ALA A 142 -20.46 13.79 5.29
N GLU A 143 -20.97 14.95 4.86
CA GLU A 143 -22.32 15.45 5.08
C GLU A 143 -23.36 14.35 4.78
N ALA A 144 -24.28 14.14 5.72
CA ALA A 144 -25.46 13.27 5.61
C ALA A 144 -26.70 14.11 5.35
#